data_AF-A0A175W4V8-F1
#
_entry.id   AF-A0A175W4V8-F1
#
_cell.length_a   1.000
_cell.length_b   1.000
_cell.length_c   1.000
_cell.angle_alpha   90.00
_cell.angle_beta   90.00
_cell.angle_gamma   90.00
#
_symmetry.space_group_name_H-M   'P 1'
#
loop_
_entity.id
_entity.type
_entity.pdbx_description
1 polymer ?
#
loop_
_entity_poly.entity_id
_entity_poly.type
_entity_poly.pdbx_seq_one_letter_code
_entity_poly.pdbx_strand_id
1 'polypeptide(L)'
;MAPAPPARRQLTLKAAEKKRSGPAPKPLTEGLRTNPAKQIRRVERSYSRERKIEVLLYLLNHRVPDVRPRRVPRRRIGQPHEQELTRPMVRTETGEYVWYRAPTYAEASEFWKIPTPTIQGWWDSREKLLKGTGIEVPTVGPGGLSAELAAAGASTVPNRRRRGKKFLRKRPQCSIWVKHGALRLRPPGPGTAVHRPQSPSMHRLRTHFRIVRC
;
A
#
# COMPACT_ATOMS: atom_id res chain seq x y z
N MET A 1 -44.08 3.34 -18.46
CA MET A 1 -44.53 4.74 -18.60
C MET A 1 -43.47 5.63 -17.97
N ALA A 2 -42.76 6.43 -18.77
CA ALA A 2 -41.75 7.36 -18.24
C ALA A 2 -42.45 8.67 -17.78
N PRO A 3 -42.09 9.25 -16.62
CA PRO A 3 -42.68 10.50 -16.17
C PRO A 3 -42.23 11.65 -17.07
N ALA A 4 -43.19 12.49 -17.47
CA ALA A 4 -42.93 13.67 -18.30
C ALA A 4 -42.01 14.68 -17.57
N PRO A 5 -41.04 15.29 -18.27
CA PRO A 5 -40.19 16.33 -17.67
C PRO A 5 -41.02 17.58 -17.31
N PRO A 6 -40.71 18.26 -16.19
CA PRO A 6 -41.43 19.47 -15.77
C PRO A 6 -41.20 20.63 -16.74
N ALA A 7 -42.25 21.43 -16.94
CA ALA A 7 -42.26 22.60 -17.82
C ALA A 7 -41.18 23.62 -17.42
N ARG A 8 -40.45 24.13 -18.43
CA ARG A 8 -39.49 25.24 -18.26
C ARG A 8 -40.24 26.49 -17.76
N ARG A 9 -39.99 26.89 -16.51
CA ARG A 9 -40.41 28.20 -15.99
C ARG A 9 -39.77 29.30 -16.83
N GLN A 10 -40.58 30.04 -17.59
CA GLN A 10 -40.14 31.27 -18.21
C GLN A 10 -39.87 32.30 -17.09
N LEU A 11 -38.62 32.74 -16.99
CA LEU A 11 -38.24 33.85 -16.11
C LEU A 11 -38.78 35.14 -16.73
N THR A 12 -39.96 35.57 -16.29
CA THR A 12 -40.43 36.92 -16.59
C THR A 12 -39.50 37.90 -15.89
N LEU A 13 -38.82 38.71 -16.70
CA LEU A 13 -37.99 39.82 -16.26
C LEU A 13 -38.91 40.86 -15.60
N LYS A 14 -39.27 40.68 -14.32
CA LYS A 14 -39.84 41.77 -13.54
C LYS A 14 -38.82 42.89 -13.53
N ALA A 15 -39.19 44.01 -14.14
CA ALA A 15 -38.43 45.25 -14.17
C ALA A 15 -37.89 45.55 -12.77
N ALA A 16 -36.58 45.35 -12.60
CA ALA A 16 -35.93 45.58 -11.34
C ALA A 16 -35.97 47.08 -11.05
N GLU A 17 -36.71 47.45 -10.01
CA GLU A 17 -36.70 48.79 -9.42
C GLU A 17 -35.25 49.23 -9.23
N LYS A 18 -34.94 50.44 -9.70
CA LYS A 18 -33.58 51.00 -9.72
C LYS A 18 -33.01 50.97 -8.30
N LYS A 19 -32.13 50.01 -8.03
CA LYS A 19 -31.37 49.95 -6.78
C LYS A 19 -30.57 51.24 -6.68
N ARG A 20 -30.68 51.91 -5.53
CA ARG A 20 -29.86 53.08 -5.17
C ARG A 20 -28.42 52.78 -5.53
N SER A 21 -27.76 53.72 -6.22
CA SER A 21 -26.37 53.59 -6.64
C SER A 21 -25.54 53.07 -5.48
N GLY A 22 -24.92 51.91 -5.68
CA GLY A 22 -24.08 51.29 -4.67
C GLY A 22 -22.90 52.21 -4.30
N PRO A 23 -22.18 51.89 -3.21
CA PRO A 23 -20.95 52.58 -2.85
C PRO A 23 -20.04 52.74 -4.08
N ALA A 24 -19.38 53.88 -4.18
CA ALA A 24 -18.48 54.17 -5.30
C ALA A 24 -17.49 53.01 -5.50
N PRO A 25 -17.27 52.56 -6.75
CA PRO A 25 -16.36 51.46 -7.03
C PRO A 25 -14.98 51.80 -6.47
N LYS A 26 -14.37 50.85 -5.74
CA LYS A 26 -13.02 51.01 -5.22
C LYS A 26 -12.06 51.29 -6.39
N PRO A 27 -11.10 52.21 -6.24
CA PRO A 27 -10.17 52.54 -7.32
C PRO A 27 -9.42 51.28 -7.78
N LEU A 28 -9.21 51.15 -9.09
CA LEU A 28 -8.61 49.96 -9.73
C LEU A 28 -7.26 49.55 -9.11
N THR A 29 -6.54 50.51 -8.55
CA THR A 29 -5.25 50.33 -7.87
C THR A 29 -5.34 49.52 -6.58
N GLU A 30 -6.50 49.46 -5.94
CA GLU A 30 -6.67 48.77 -4.65
C GLU A 30 -7.07 47.29 -4.83
N GLY A 31 -7.75 46.94 -5.93
CA GLY A 31 -8.16 45.56 -6.22
C GLY A 31 -6.99 44.59 -6.40
N LEU A 32 -5.86 45.05 -6.94
CA LEU A 32 -4.67 44.24 -7.21
C LEU A 32 -3.84 43.90 -5.96
N ARG A 33 -4.06 44.58 -4.83
CA ARG A 33 -3.37 44.26 -3.55
C ARG A 33 -4.11 43.21 -2.70
N THR A 34 -5.25 42.71 -3.19
CA THR A 34 -6.01 41.67 -2.51
C THR A 34 -5.24 40.35 -2.59
N ASN A 35 -4.53 40.01 -1.50
CA ASN A 35 -3.81 38.76 -1.22
C ASN A 35 -3.63 37.83 -2.43
N PRO A 36 -2.41 37.66 -2.99
CA PRO A 36 -2.21 36.72 -4.09
C PRO A 36 -2.81 35.38 -3.66
N ALA A 37 -3.76 34.88 -4.44
CA ALA A 37 -4.49 33.65 -4.12
C ALA A 37 -3.45 32.62 -3.68
N LYS A 38 -3.55 32.16 -2.43
CA LYS A 38 -2.57 31.24 -1.84
C LYS A 38 -2.34 30.15 -2.88
N GLN A 39 -1.12 30.05 -3.39
CA GLN A 39 -0.78 29.07 -4.41
C GLN A 39 -1.35 27.72 -3.95
N ILE A 40 -2.12 27.06 -4.82
CA ILE A 40 -2.77 25.80 -4.48
C ILE A 40 -1.65 24.81 -4.14
N ARG A 41 -1.38 24.67 -2.84
CA ARG A 41 -0.40 23.70 -2.35
C ARG A 41 -1.07 22.34 -2.42
N ARG A 42 -0.32 21.37 -2.92
CA ARG A 42 -0.70 19.97 -2.81
C ARG A 42 -1.02 19.69 -1.34
N VAL A 43 -2.16 19.07 -1.07
CA VAL A 43 -2.53 18.65 0.29
C VAL A 43 -1.47 17.66 0.77
N GLU A 44 -0.56 18.13 1.61
CA GLU A 44 0.43 17.29 2.27
C GLU A 44 -0.33 16.40 3.27
N ARG A 45 -0.47 15.12 2.93
CA ARG A 45 -1.03 14.13 3.84
C ARG A 45 0.08 13.67 4.77
N SER A 46 0.23 14.36 5.89
CA SER A 46 1.03 13.85 7.00
C SER A 46 0.20 12.79 7.73
N TYR A 47 0.79 11.60 7.92
CA TYR A 47 0.18 10.53 8.69
C TYR A 47 0.77 10.55 10.10
N SER A 48 -0.08 10.47 11.12
CA SER A 48 0.35 10.39 12.52
C SER A 48 1.24 9.16 12.74
N ARG A 49 2.11 9.21 13.76
CA ARG A 49 2.99 8.08 14.10
C ARG A 49 2.18 6.82 14.43
N GLU A 50 1.10 6.97 15.18
CA GLU A 50 0.16 5.90 15.54
C GLU A 50 -0.40 5.22 14.29
N ARG A 51 -0.84 6.01 13.31
CA ARG A 51 -1.35 5.46 12.05
C ARG A 51 -0.30 4.65 11.30
N LYS A 52 0.96 5.07 11.31
CA LYS A 52 2.06 4.30 10.71
C LYS A 52 2.25 2.96 11.44
N ILE A 53 2.18 2.98 12.78
CA ILE A 53 2.30 1.77 13.61
C ILE A 53 1.15 0.79 13.32
N GLU A 54 -0.10 1.27 13.24
CA GLU A 54 -1.26 0.44 12.88
C GLU A 54 -1.07 -0.29 11.56
N VAL A 55 -0.58 0.43 10.53
CA VAL A 55 -0.34 -0.14 9.20
C VAL A 55 0.77 -1.19 9.23
N LEU A 56 1.85 -0.94 9.96
CA LEU A 56 2.93 -1.91 10.12
C LEU A 56 2.47 -3.16 10.89
N LEU A 57 1.67 -2.98 11.95
CA LEU A 57 1.12 -4.08 12.74
C LEU A 57 0.14 -4.93 11.90
N TYR A 58 -0.67 -4.29 11.05
CA TYR A 58 -1.52 -4.97 10.08
C TYR A 58 -0.69 -5.86 9.15
N LEU A 59 0.40 -5.36 8.57
CA LEU A 59 1.23 -6.16 7.67
C LEU A 59 1.90 -7.36 8.36
N LEU A 60 2.25 -7.25 9.65
CA LEU A 60 2.90 -8.32 10.41
C LEU A 60 1.91 -9.41 10.85
N ASN A 61 0.79 -8.98 11.43
CA ASN A 61 -0.11 -9.87 12.16
C ASN A 61 -1.33 -10.29 11.35
N HIS A 62 -1.76 -9.47 10.40
CA HIS A 62 -2.91 -9.82 9.58
C HIS A 62 -2.55 -10.97 8.64
N ARG A 63 -3.55 -11.82 8.37
CA ARG A 63 -3.42 -12.97 7.48
C ARG A 63 -4.60 -12.97 6.54
N VAL A 64 -4.31 -12.95 5.24
CA VAL A 64 -5.33 -12.89 4.19
C VAL A 64 -5.55 -14.32 3.67
N PRO A 65 -6.82 -14.78 3.60
CA PRO A 65 -7.15 -16.06 2.97
C PRO A 65 -6.84 -15.99 1.47
N ASP A 66 -5.97 -16.86 0.98
CA ASP A 66 -5.70 -17.02 -0.46
C ASP A 66 -6.29 -18.34 -0.95
N VAL A 67 -7.42 -18.24 -1.67
CA VAL A 67 -8.14 -19.37 -2.27
C VAL A 67 -7.42 -19.87 -3.52
N ARG A 68 -6.53 -19.06 -4.12
CA ARG A 68 -5.90 -19.41 -5.38
C ARG A 68 -4.96 -20.60 -5.16
N PRO A 69 -5.06 -21.67 -5.97
CA PRO A 69 -4.04 -22.71 -5.95
C PRO A 69 -2.72 -22.02 -6.33
N ARG A 70 -1.74 -22.07 -5.42
CA ARG A 70 -0.39 -21.57 -5.73
C ARG A 70 0.04 -22.28 -7.00
N ARG A 71 0.18 -21.52 -8.10
CA ARG A 71 0.92 -22.00 -9.26
C ARG A 71 2.35 -22.12 -8.80
N VAL A 72 2.73 -23.29 -8.29
CA VAL A 72 4.11 -23.59 -7.96
C VAL A 72 4.90 -23.28 -9.23
N PRO A 73 5.86 -22.33 -9.20
CA PRO A 73 6.66 -22.03 -10.37
C PRO A 73 7.16 -23.35 -10.95
N ARG A 74 6.93 -23.58 -12.25
CA ARG A 74 7.38 -24.80 -12.92
C ARG A 74 8.88 -24.93 -12.64
N ARG A 75 9.23 -25.94 -11.85
CA ARG A 75 10.61 -26.15 -11.42
C ARG A 75 11.45 -26.46 -12.65
N ARG A 76 12.66 -25.90 -12.69
CA ARG A 76 13.68 -26.42 -13.61
C ARG A 76 14.14 -27.77 -13.08
N ILE A 77 14.29 -28.75 -13.96
CA ILE A 77 14.83 -30.07 -13.63
C ILE A 77 16.19 -29.86 -12.93
N GLY A 78 16.36 -30.44 -11.75
CA GLY A 78 17.59 -30.36 -10.95
C GLY A 78 17.59 -29.36 -9.78
N GLN A 79 16.55 -28.54 -9.61
CA GLN A 79 16.49 -27.67 -8.43
C GLN A 79 16.03 -28.48 -7.19
N PRO A 80 16.82 -28.49 -6.09
CA PRO A 80 16.45 -29.23 -4.89
C PRO A 80 15.09 -28.74 -4.38
N HIS A 81 14.28 -29.70 -3.90
CA HIS A 81 13.01 -29.42 -3.25
C HIS A 81 13.31 -28.74 -1.92
N GLU A 82 13.59 -27.44 -1.93
CA GLU A 82 13.39 -26.66 -0.73
C GLU A 82 11.91 -26.81 -0.40
N GLN A 83 11.67 -27.52 0.69
CA GLN A 83 10.39 -27.58 1.36
C GLN A 83 10.03 -26.12 1.66
N GLU A 84 9.32 -25.45 0.73
CA GLU A 84 8.46 -24.35 1.12
C GLU A 84 7.54 -24.97 2.16
N LEU A 85 7.91 -24.78 3.43
CA LEU A 85 7.28 -25.37 4.60
C LEU A 85 5.78 -25.37 4.35
N THR A 86 5.21 -26.57 4.31
CA THR A 86 3.80 -26.83 4.04
C THR A 86 3.00 -26.10 5.10
N ARG A 87 2.69 -24.82 4.86
CA ARG A 87 1.83 -24.06 5.76
C ARG A 87 0.55 -24.87 5.87
N PRO A 88 0.02 -25.15 7.06
CA PRO A 88 -1.17 -25.97 7.16
C PRO A 88 -2.30 -25.30 6.38
N MET A 89 -2.88 -26.01 5.41
CA MET A 89 -4.14 -25.60 4.80
C MET A 89 -5.21 -25.64 5.88
N VAL A 90 -5.93 -24.55 6.06
CA VAL A 90 -7.04 -24.50 7.01
C VAL A 90 -8.33 -24.60 6.23
N ARG A 91 -9.25 -25.43 6.71
CA ARG A 91 -10.59 -25.55 6.13
C ARG A 91 -11.45 -24.40 6.66
N THR A 92 -12.01 -23.61 5.76
CA THR A 92 -12.92 -22.50 6.08
C THR A 92 -14.35 -23.01 6.36
N GLU A 93 -15.21 -22.15 6.89
CA GLU A 93 -16.63 -22.45 7.18
C GLU A 93 -17.41 -22.89 5.93
N THR A 94 -17.02 -22.42 4.74
CA THR A 94 -17.56 -22.83 3.45
C THR A 94 -17.10 -24.22 3.00
N GLY A 95 -16.16 -24.82 3.74
CA GLY A 95 -15.56 -26.12 3.43
C GLY A 95 -14.37 -26.04 2.48
N GLU A 96 -14.00 -24.87 1.98
CA GLU A 96 -12.85 -24.67 1.09
C GLU A 96 -11.52 -24.69 1.86
N TYR A 97 -10.49 -25.28 1.27
CA TYR A 97 -9.15 -25.25 1.82
C TYR A 97 -8.41 -23.99 1.39
N VAL A 98 -7.98 -23.21 2.38
CA VAL A 98 -7.37 -21.90 2.14
C VAL A 98 -6.00 -21.84 2.81
N TRP A 99 -5.06 -21.17 2.14
CA TRP A 99 -3.76 -20.85 2.70
C TRP A 99 -3.77 -19.42 3.21
N TYR A 100 -3.27 -19.21 4.42
CA TYR A 100 -3.10 -17.87 4.95
C TYR A 100 -1.76 -17.29 4.51
N ARG A 101 -1.78 -16.10 3.90
CA ARG A 101 -0.58 -15.33 3.58
C ARG A 101 -0.56 -13.99 4.29
N ALA A 102 0.64 -13.41 4.38
CA ALA A 102 0.76 -12.02 4.80
C ALA A 102 0.09 -11.10 3.74
N PRO A 103 -0.47 -9.96 4.14
CA PRO A 103 -1.11 -9.05 3.21
C PRO A 103 -0.07 -8.45 2.27
N THR A 104 -0.43 -8.21 1.02
CA THR A 104 0.43 -7.46 0.10
C THR A 104 0.34 -5.96 0.39
N TYR A 105 1.35 -5.18 -0.05
CA TYR A 105 1.28 -3.72 0.06
C TYR A 105 0.10 -3.12 -0.72
N ALA A 106 -0.33 -3.78 -1.80
CA ALA A 106 -1.50 -3.36 -2.57
C ALA A 106 -2.79 -3.52 -1.74
N GLU A 107 -2.98 -4.67 -1.09
CA GLU A 107 -4.12 -4.91 -0.18
C GLU A 107 -4.10 -3.92 0.99
N ALA A 108 -2.93 -3.67 1.60
CA ALA A 108 -2.80 -2.68 2.65
C ALA A 108 -3.10 -1.25 2.16
N SER A 109 -2.68 -0.91 0.94
CA SER A 109 -2.96 0.37 0.30
C SER A 109 -4.46 0.57 0.09
N GLU A 110 -5.16 -0.46 -0.38
CA GLU A 110 -6.62 -0.45 -0.56
C GLU A 110 -7.35 -0.32 0.78
N PHE A 111 -6.96 -1.13 1.78
CA PHE A 111 -7.58 -1.14 3.11
C PHE A 111 -7.43 0.20 3.83
N TRP A 112 -6.21 0.74 3.89
CA TRP A 112 -5.92 1.97 4.64
C TRP A 112 -6.10 3.25 3.83
N LYS A 113 -6.30 3.15 2.51
CA LYS A 113 -6.36 4.27 1.55
C LYS A 113 -5.07 5.10 1.54
N ILE A 114 -3.93 4.44 1.67
CA ILE A 114 -2.59 5.03 1.71
C ILE A 114 -1.81 4.52 0.51
N PRO A 115 -1.15 5.38 -0.29
CA PRO A 115 -0.40 4.92 -1.46
C PRO A 115 0.65 3.85 -1.12
N THR A 116 0.73 2.80 -1.93
CA THR A 116 1.75 1.74 -1.85
C THR A 116 3.18 2.24 -1.59
N PRO A 117 3.73 3.25 -2.31
CA PRO A 117 5.10 3.70 -2.06
C PRO A 117 5.28 4.32 -0.67
N THR A 118 4.23 4.90 -0.10
CA THR A 118 4.27 5.45 1.27
C THR A 118 4.36 4.33 2.30
N ILE A 119 3.60 3.25 2.11
CA ILE A 119 3.64 2.07 2.99
C ILE A 119 5.02 1.39 2.91
N GLN A 120 5.57 1.25 1.69
CA GLN A 120 6.91 0.70 1.48
C GLN A 120 7.98 1.50 2.23
N GLY A 121 7.96 2.84 2.10
CA GLY A 121 8.92 3.68 2.83
C GLY A 121 8.80 3.57 4.36
N TRP A 122 7.61 3.31 4.89
CA TRP A 122 7.44 3.03 6.33
C TRP A 122 7.95 1.65 6.71
N TRP A 123 7.78 0.66 5.85
CA TRP A 123 8.26 -0.69 6.07
C TRP A 123 9.79 -0.74 6.14
N ASP A 124 10.47 -0.01 5.25
CA ASP A 124 11.93 0.11 5.28
C ASP A 124 12.43 0.80 6.56
N SER A 125 11.63 1.73 7.09
CA SER A 125 11.89 2.44 8.34
C SER A 125 11.21 1.82 9.58
N ARG A 126 10.74 0.56 9.50
CA ARG A 126 9.87 -0.04 10.52
C ARG A 126 10.54 -0.10 11.90
N GLU A 127 11.84 -0.39 11.94
CA GLU A 127 12.61 -0.47 13.18
C GLU A 127 12.63 0.88 13.91
N LYS A 128 12.80 1.98 13.17
CA LYS A 128 12.76 3.34 13.72
C LYS A 128 11.35 3.72 14.19
N LEU A 129 10.31 3.31 13.48
CA LEU A 129 8.92 3.64 13.82
C LEU A 129 8.43 2.86 15.05
N LEU A 130 8.81 1.59 15.16
CA LEU A 130 8.41 0.67 16.24
C LEU A 130 9.31 0.77 17.48
N LYS A 131 10.46 1.44 17.38
CA LYS A 131 11.27 1.75 18.56
C LYS A 131 10.42 2.51 19.59
N GLY A 132 10.33 1.96 20.81
CA GLY A 132 9.56 2.52 21.92
C GLY A 132 8.09 2.09 22.00
N THR A 133 7.56 1.26 21.09
CA THR A 133 6.22 0.68 21.26
C THR A 133 6.21 -0.63 22.06
N GLY A 134 7.38 -1.18 22.40
CA GLY A 134 7.51 -2.49 23.07
C GLY A 134 7.20 -3.69 22.16
N ILE A 135 6.96 -3.47 20.86
CA ILE A 135 6.71 -4.53 19.89
C ILE A 135 8.05 -4.85 19.23
N GLU A 136 8.68 -5.93 19.67
CA GLU A 136 9.92 -6.42 19.07
C GLU A 136 9.60 -7.07 17.73
N VAL A 137 10.03 -6.43 16.64
CA VAL A 137 10.03 -7.06 15.33
C VAL A 137 11.25 -7.97 15.28
N PRO A 138 11.15 -9.23 14.81
CA PRO A 138 12.32 -10.04 14.55
C PRO A 138 13.16 -9.34 13.48
N THR A 139 14.23 -8.66 13.92
CA THR A 139 15.24 -8.09 13.04
C THR A 139 16.00 -9.25 12.42
N VAL A 140 15.50 -9.75 11.30
CA VAL A 140 16.30 -10.62 10.43
C VAL A 140 17.37 -9.73 9.83
N GLY A 141 18.44 -9.50 10.58
CA GLY A 141 19.56 -8.68 10.13
C GLY A 141 20.12 -9.25 8.82
N PRO A 142 20.77 -8.44 7.97
CA PRO A 142 21.32 -8.87 6.68
C PRO A 142 22.44 -9.94 6.76
N GLY A 143 22.63 -10.57 7.92
CA GLY A 143 23.47 -11.75 8.14
C GLY A 143 23.05 -12.60 9.36
N GLY A 144 21.78 -12.53 9.78
CA GLY A 144 21.32 -13.01 11.10
C GLY A 144 20.95 -14.50 11.22
N LEU A 145 20.94 -15.30 10.15
CA LEU A 145 20.60 -16.73 10.23
C LEU A 145 21.75 -17.63 10.73
N SER A 146 22.89 -17.06 11.14
CA SER A 146 24.11 -17.84 11.42
C SER A 146 24.51 -17.92 12.90
N ALA A 147 23.96 -17.09 13.80
CA ALA A 147 24.46 -17.04 15.19
C ALA A 147 23.76 -18.02 16.15
N GLU A 148 22.43 -18.19 16.04
CA GLU A 148 21.68 -19.04 16.97
C GLU A 148 21.81 -20.53 16.65
N LEU A 149 22.00 -20.90 15.37
CA LEU A 149 22.38 -22.27 14.98
C LEU A 149 23.87 -22.59 15.24
N ALA A 150 24.73 -21.59 15.43
CA ALA A 150 26.15 -21.81 15.74
C ALA A 150 26.39 -22.09 17.24
N ALA A 151 25.48 -21.68 18.12
CA ALA A 151 25.61 -21.91 19.56
C ALA A 151 25.31 -23.37 19.98
N ALA A 152 24.56 -24.12 19.18
CA ALA A 152 24.24 -25.53 19.46
C ALA A 152 25.26 -26.54 18.88
N GLY A 153 26.29 -26.08 18.17
CA GLY A 153 27.26 -26.94 17.46
C GLY A 153 28.74 -26.76 17.85
N ALA A 154 29.06 -25.92 18.83
CA ALA A 154 30.43 -25.60 19.21
C ALA A 154 31.08 -26.69 20.09
N SER A 155 31.12 -27.94 19.60
CA SER A 155 32.03 -28.97 20.08
C SER A 155 33.42 -28.74 19.47
N THR A 156 34.23 -27.98 20.20
CA THR A 156 35.68 -28.12 20.37
C THR A 156 36.45 -28.91 19.30
N VAL A 157 37.05 -28.21 18.32
CA VAL A 157 38.32 -28.63 17.72
C VAL A 157 39.19 -27.40 17.49
N PRO A 158 40.33 -27.24 18.20
CA PRO A 158 41.28 -26.18 17.91
C PRO A 158 42.20 -26.66 16.78
N ASN A 159 42.28 -25.93 15.67
CA ASN A 159 43.42 -26.11 14.77
C ASN A 159 44.06 -24.79 14.31
N ARG A 160 45.38 -24.84 14.42
CA ARG A 160 46.40 -23.81 14.40
C ARG A 160 46.58 -23.18 13.02
N ARG A 161 46.95 -21.90 13.07
CA ARG A 161 48.01 -21.25 12.28
C ARG A 161 47.97 -21.48 10.75
N ARG A 162 47.76 -20.40 9.99
CA ARG A 162 48.87 -19.76 9.25
C ARG A 162 48.48 -18.39 8.71
N ARG A 163 49.39 -17.45 8.98
CA ARG A 163 49.47 -16.08 8.47
C ARG A 163 49.65 -16.08 6.94
N GLY A 164 49.13 -15.06 6.26
CA GLY A 164 49.68 -14.67 4.96
C GLY A 164 48.83 -13.74 4.10
N LYS A 165 49.27 -12.47 4.03
CA LYS A 165 49.22 -11.55 2.86
C LYS A 165 47.84 -11.07 2.40
N LYS A 166 47.45 -9.83 2.75
CA LYS A 166 47.71 -8.58 1.98
C LYS A 166 47.36 -8.70 0.49
N PHE A 167 46.20 -8.19 0.08
CA PHE A 167 46.05 -7.54 -1.23
C PHE A 167 45.13 -6.31 -1.15
N LEU A 168 45.78 -5.16 -1.30
CA LEU A 168 45.23 -3.83 -1.57
C LEU A 168 44.78 -3.77 -3.04
N ARG A 169 43.61 -3.17 -3.35
CA ARG A 169 43.23 -2.46 -4.60
C ARG A 169 41.76 -2.02 -4.48
N LYS A 170 41.44 -0.79 -4.06
CA LYS A 170 41.27 0.49 -4.82
C LYS A 170 40.37 0.40 -6.07
N ARG A 171 39.12 0.90 -5.89
CA ARG A 171 38.32 1.87 -6.71
C ARG A 171 37.93 1.49 -8.17
N PRO A 172 37.07 2.25 -8.90
CA PRO A 172 35.97 3.18 -8.54
C PRO A 172 34.64 2.90 -9.33
N GLN A 173 33.68 3.82 -9.21
CA GLN A 173 32.36 3.93 -9.85
C GLN A 173 32.24 3.47 -11.31
N CYS A 174 31.14 2.77 -11.62
CA CYS A 174 30.58 2.69 -12.98
C CYS A 174 29.11 3.14 -12.98
N SER A 175 28.89 4.26 -13.62
CA SER A 175 27.60 4.80 -14.03
C SER A 175 27.05 3.97 -15.19
N ILE A 176 25.90 3.33 -15.04
CA ILE A 176 25.19 2.70 -16.15
C ILE A 176 23.94 3.53 -16.44
N TRP A 177 24.03 4.33 -17.50
CA TRP A 177 22.89 4.91 -18.20
C TRP A 177 22.36 3.86 -19.18
N VAL A 178 21.09 3.47 -19.08
CA VAL A 178 20.37 2.76 -20.15
C VAL A 178 19.33 3.69 -20.74
N LYS A 179 19.55 4.04 -22.01
CA LYS A 179 18.68 4.84 -22.87
C LYS A 179 17.45 4.04 -23.30
N HIS A 180 16.30 4.71 -23.21
CA HIS A 180 15.14 4.69 -24.11
C HIS A 180 14.90 3.46 -24.99
N GLY A 181 13.86 2.70 -24.65
CA GLY A 181 13.13 1.82 -25.56
C GLY A 181 11.68 2.26 -25.64
N ALA A 182 11.32 2.92 -26.74
CA ALA A 182 9.97 3.33 -27.08
C ALA A 182 9.07 2.10 -27.29
N LEU A 183 8.05 1.93 -26.43
CA LEU A 183 6.95 1.02 -26.69
C LEU A 183 5.66 1.81 -26.83
N ARG A 184 5.12 1.72 -28.04
CA ARG A 184 3.94 2.38 -28.55
C ARG A 184 2.72 2.09 -27.68
N LEU A 185 2.08 3.16 -27.24
CA LEU A 185 0.74 3.17 -26.68
C LEU A 185 -0.24 2.65 -27.75
N ARG A 186 -0.91 1.52 -27.48
CA ARG A 186 -2.16 1.16 -28.17
C ARG A 186 -3.32 1.90 -27.49
N PRO A 187 -4.23 2.55 -28.24
CA PRO A 187 -5.45 3.09 -27.67
C PRO A 187 -6.42 1.96 -27.28
N PRO A 188 -7.16 2.09 -26.17
CA PRO A 188 -8.25 1.18 -25.83
C PRO A 188 -9.45 1.44 -26.76
N GLY A 189 -9.98 0.37 -27.37
CA GLY A 189 -11.13 0.43 -28.25
C GLY A 189 -12.44 0.78 -27.52
N PRO A 190 -13.42 1.37 -28.21
CA PRO A 190 -14.75 1.62 -27.66
C PRO A 190 -15.60 0.36 -27.76
N GLY A 191 -16.32 0.01 -26.70
CA GLY A 191 -17.40 -0.96 -26.79
C GLY A 191 -17.25 -2.15 -25.86
N THR A 192 -17.83 -2.04 -24.68
CA THR A 192 -18.67 -3.12 -24.14
C THR A 192 -19.59 -2.49 -23.11
N ALA A 193 -20.88 -2.66 -23.36
CA ALA A 193 -21.97 -2.11 -22.59
C ALA A 193 -21.86 -2.51 -21.11
N VAL A 194 -21.95 -1.49 -20.26
CA VAL A 194 -22.03 -1.63 -18.81
C VAL A 194 -23.38 -2.25 -18.47
N HIS A 195 -23.40 -3.58 -18.27
CA HIS A 195 -24.51 -4.23 -17.60
C HIS A 195 -24.38 -3.95 -16.10
N ARG A 196 -25.21 -3.03 -15.60
CA ARG A 196 -25.25 -2.61 -14.20
C ARG A 196 -25.98 -3.71 -13.40
N PRO A 197 -25.33 -4.44 -12.47
CA PRO A 197 -26.05 -5.34 -11.58
C PRO A 197 -26.83 -4.52 -10.55
N GLN A 198 -28.10 -4.89 -10.36
CA GLN A 198 -28.98 -4.35 -9.32
C GLN A 198 -28.39 -4.62 -7.94
N SER A 199 -28.41 -3.61 -7.08
CA SER A 199 -27.94 -3.68 -5.70
C SER A 199 -28.82 -4.63 -4.87
N PRO A 200 -28.26 -5.64 -4.19
CA PRO A 200 -28.99 -6.38 -3.16
C PRO A 200 -29.10 -5.53 -1.89
N SER A 201 -30.33 -5.47 -1.36
CA SER A 201 -30.69 -4.88 -0.08
C SER A 201 -29.89 -5.54 1.06
N MET A 202 -29.06 -4.75 1.75
CA MET A 202 -28.30 -5.19 2.92
C MET A 202 -29.23 -5.20 4.15
N HIS A 203 -29.89 -6.34 4.39
CA HIS A 203 -30.45 -6.62 5.70
C HIS A 203 -29.30 -6.88 6.69
N ARG A 204 -29.23 -6.02 7.71
CA ARG A 204 -28.37 -6.14 8.89
C ARG A 204 -28.54 -7.51 9.55
N LEU A 205 -27.51 -8.35 9.48
CA LEU A 205 -27.33 -9.43 10.44
C LEU A 205 -26.16 -9.04 11.35
N ARG A 206 -26.49 -8.77 12.61
CA ARG A 206 -25.55 -8.67 13.73
C ARG A 206 -25.06 -10.09 14.04
N THR A 207 -23.86 -10.44 13.61
CA THR A 207 -23.17 -11.65 14.06
C THR A 207 -22.15 -11.29 15.14
N HIS A 208 -22.39 -11.83 16.34
CA HIS A 208 -21.46 -11.83 17.45
C HIS A 208 -20.28 -12.75 17.13
N PHE A 209 -19.06 -12.22 17.11
CA PHE A 209 -17.84 -13.04 17.12
C PHE A 209 -17.40 -13.26 18.58
N ARG A 210 -17.44 -14.51 19.03
CA ARG A 210 -16.72 -14.99 20.21
C ARG A 210 -15.29 -15.32 19.78
N ILE A 211 -14.31 -14.67 20.42
CA ILE A 211 -12.89 -15.01 20.30
C ILE A 211 -12.61 -16.16 21.26
N VAL A 212 -12.23 -17.32 20.73
CA VAL A 212 -11.59 -18.40 21.50
C VAL A 212 -10.09 -18.26 21.30
N ARG A 213 -9.36 -18.02 22.39
CA ARG A 213 -7.89 -18.13 22.42
C ARG A 213 -7.54 -19.61 22.60
N CYS A 214 -6.64 -20.12 21.76
CA CYS A 214 -5.75 -21.22 22.13
C CYS A 214 -4.51 -20.66 22.81
#